data_AF-A0A847XI56-F1
#
_entry.id   AF-A0A847XI56-F1
#
_cell.length_a   1.000
_cell.length_b   1.000
_cell.length_c   1.000
_cell.angle_alpha   90.00
_cell.angle_beta   90.00
_cell.angle_gamma   90.00
#
_symmetry.space_group_name_H-M   'P 1'
#
loop_
_entity.id
_entity.type
_entity.pdbx_description
1 polymer ?
#
loop_
_entity_poly.entity_id
_entity_poly.type
_entity_poly.pdbx_seq_one_letter_code
_entity_poly.pdbx_strand_id
1 'polypeptide(L)'
;MKELDILLENYWIIKDQNKELYYKMRDLIPKIRPFLLEKLGYQIVITPEIIKLEKIPGKLEDWMGIETFQDKMEYSFLCILLMFLEDKGKEEQFLLSELTEYIE
;
A
#
# COMPACT_ATOMS: atom_id res chain seq x y z
N MET A 1 -1.52 25.32 -0.82
CA MET A 1 -2.79 24.68 -0.41
C MET A 1 -3.39 23.83 -1.53
N LYS A 2 -3.17 24.17 -2.81
CA LYS A 2 -3.53 23.31 -3.96
C LYS A 2 -2.93 21.91 -3.92
N GLU A 3 -1.74 21.78 -3.34
CA GLU A 3 -1.01 20.52 -3.32
C GLU A 3 -1.54 19.54 -2.26
N LEU A 4 -2.16 20.05 -1.21
CA LEU A 4 -2.90 19.23 -0.25
C LEU A 4 -4.17 18.70 -0.91
N ASP A 5 -4.87 19.55 -1.67
CA ASP A 5 -6.08 19.16 -2.42
C ASP A 5 -5.77 18.01 -3.39
N ILE A 6 -4.65 18.09 -4.11
CA ILE A 6 -4.17 17.02 -4.98
C ILE A 6 -3.99 15.68 -4.24
N LEU A 7 -3.43 15.70 -3.03
CA LEU A 7 -3.21 14.50 -2.21
C LEU A 7 -4.54 13.92 -1.68
N LEU A 8 -5.50 14.79 -1.37
CA LEU A 8 -6.84 14.40 -0.91
C LEU A 8 -7.72 13.89 -2.05
N GLU A 9 -7.52 14.38 -3.27
CA GLU A 9 -8.18 13.89 -4.48
C GLU A 9 -7.52 12.61 -5.01
N ASN A 10 -6.22 12.41 -4.76
CA ASN A 10 -5.45 11.26 -5.22
C ASN A 10 -4.80 10.53 -4.03
N TYR A 11 -5.58 9.67 -3.37
CA TYR A 11 -5.10 8.84 -2.26
C TYR A 11 -3.92 7.93 -2.63
N TRP A 12 -3.76 7.63 -3.91
CA TRP A 12 -2.66 6.85 -4.47
C TRP A 12 -2.01 7.61 -5.62
N ILE A 13 -0.72 7.88 -5.51
CA ILE A 13 0.11 8.48 -6.56
C ILE A 13 1.16 7.45 -6.96
N ILE A 14 0.97 6.87 -8.14
CA ILE A 14 1.86 5.84 -8.70
C ILE A 14 2.87 6.53 -9.61
N LYS A 15 4.16 6.36 -9.31
CA LYS A 15 5.26 6.99 -10.04
C LYS A 15 5.25 6.64 -11.52
N ASP A 16 4.94 5.39 -11.87
CA ASP A 16 4.89 4.94 -13.26
C ASP A 16 3.76 5.59 -14.06
N GLN A 17 2.68 6.02 -13.40
CA GLN A 17 1.55 6.72 -14.05
C GLN A 17 1.81 8.21 -14.19
N ASN A 18 2.44 8.85 -13.20
CA ASN A 18 2.75 10.27 -13.23
C ASN A 18 3.99 10.63 -12.40
N LYS A 19 5.17 10.59 -13.04
CA LYS A 19 6.47 10.87 -12.40
C LYS A 19 6.58 12.30 -11.88
N GLU A 20 6.09 13.27 -12.64
CA GLU A 20 6.15 14.69 -12.26
C GLU A 20 5.37 14.93 -10.97
N LEU A 21 4.14 14.42 -10.90
CA LEU A 21 3.30 14.49 -9.72
C LEU A 21 3.96 13.80 -8.52
N TYR A 22 4.48 12.57 -8.72
CA TYR A 22 5.15 11.82 -7.66
C TYR A 22 6.32 12.61 -7.06
N TYR A 23 7.23 13.13 -7.88
CA TYR A 23 8.39 13.87 -7.38
C TYR A 23 8.00 15.18 -6.71
N LYS A 24 7.05 15.92 -7.30
CA LYS A 24 6.50 17.14 -6.71
C LYS A 24 5.90 16.88 -5.33
N MET A 25 5.12 15.81 -5.18
CA MET A 25 4.51 15.46 -3.90
C MET A 25 5.54 14.96 -2.90
N ARG A 26 6.51 14.15 -3.33
CA ARG A 26 7.60 13.67 -2.48
C ARG A 26 8.35 14.80 -1.80
N ASP A 27 8.68 15.86 -2.55
CA ASP A 27 9.43 17.00 -2.02
C ASP A 27 8.58 17.88 -1.09
N LEU A 28 7.26 17.85 -1.24
CA LEU A 28 6.32 18.60 -0.41
C LEU A 28 5.95 17.88 0.89
N ILE A 29 5.86 16.54 0.88
CA ILE A 29 5.39 15.73 2.01
C ILE A 29 6.04 16.10 3.35
N PRO A 30 7.36 16.32 3.45
CA PRO A 30 7.98 16.71 4.72
C PRO A 30 7.36 17.96 5.36
N LYS A 31 6.86 18.91 4.56
CA LYS A 31 6.22 20.14 5.04
C LYS A 31 4.79 19.94 5.50
N ILE A 32 4.05 19.04 4.85
CA ILE A 32 2.61 18.81 5.11
C ILE A 32 2.33 17.64 6.05
N ARG A 33 3.29 16.72 6.23
CA ARG A 33 3.17 15.54 7.10
C ARG A 33 2.75 15.89 8.53
N PRO A 34 3.31 16.92 9.20
CA PRO A 34 2.86 17.29 10.55
C PRO A 34 1.38 17.68 10.58
N PHE A 35 0.92 18.48 9.59
CA PHE A 35 -0.47 18.88 9.49
C PHE A 35 -1.40 17.68 9.24
N LEU A 36 -1.03 16.79 8.33
CA LEU A 36 -1.81 15.59 8.01
C LEU A 36 -1.98 14.66 9.21
N LEU A 37 -0.90 14.46 9.99
CA LEU A 37 -0.93 13.63 11.19
C LEU A 37 -1.69 14.31 12.34
N GLU A 38 -1.31 15.52 12.71
CA GLU A 38 -1.79 16.18 13.92
C GLU A 38 -3.20 16.76 13.80
N LYS A 39 -3.57 17.24 12.61
CA LYS A 39 -4.87 17.91 12.40
C LYS A 39 -5.90 17.01 11.77
N LEU A 40 -5.47 16.10 10.91
CA LEU A 40 -6.40 15.29 10.11
C LEU A 40 -6.33 13.78 10.43
N GLY A 41 -5.31 13.33 11.17
CA GLY A 41 -5.13 11.92 11.53
C GLY A 41 -4.79 11.00 10.34
N TYR A 42 -4.32 11.57 9.22
CA TYR A 42 -3.89 10.76 8.07
C TYR A 42 -2.41 10.38 8.20
N GLN A 43 -2.11 9.15 7.80
CA GLN A 43 -0.75 8.67 7.60
C GLN A 43 -0.36 8.78 6.14
N ILE A 44 0.94 8.96 5.89
CA ILE A 44 1.49 8.91 4.53
C ILE A 44 2.53 7.80 4.46
N VAL A 45 2.32 6.88 3.54
CA VAL A 45 3.27 5.86 3.13
C VAL A 45 4.00 6.35 1.87
N ILE A 46 5.33 6.28 1.89
CA ILE A 46 6.16 6.66 0.74
C ILE A 46 7.10 5.49 0.47
N THR A 47 7.04 4.97 -0.75
CA THR A 47 8.00 4.00 -1.27
C THR A 47 8.64 4.59 -2.53
N PRO A 48 9.69 3.96 -3.11
CA PRO A 48 10.27 4.39 -4.37
C PRO A 48 9.29 4.47 -5.54
N GLU A 49 8.14 3.80 -5.44
CA GLU A 49 7.18 3.59 -6.53
C GLU A 49 5.81 4.24 -6.26
N ILE A 50 5.42 4.39 -4.99
CA ILE A 50 4.12 4.95 -4.62
C ILE A 50 4.21 5.98 -3.49
N ILE A 51 3.31 6.95 -3.53
CA ILE A 51 2.90 7.76 -2.38
C ILE A 51 1.45 7.43 -2.10
N LYS A 52 1.14 7.04 -0.88
CA LYS A 52 -0.21 6.69 -0.45
C LYS A 52 -0.60 7.49 0.79
N LEU A 53 -1.78 8.11 0.74
CA LEU A 53 -2.41 8.78 1.87
C LEU A 53 -3.44 7.83 2.48
N GLU A 54 -3.28 7.52 3.76
CA GLU A 54 -4.11 6.53 4.45
C GLU A 54 -4.83 7.15 5.64
N LYS A 55 -6.10 6.79 5.81
CA LYS A 55 -6.86 7.03 7.03
C LYS A 55 -7.26 5.69 7.62
N ILE A 56 -6.59 5.30 8.69
CA ILE A 56 -6.92 4.07 9.40
C ILE A 56 -8.07 4.40 10.37
N PRO A 57 -9.21 3.71 10.28
CA PRO A 57 -10.30 3.90 11.22
C PRO A 57 -9.87 3.44 12.63
N GLY A 58 -10.43 4.08 13.66
CA GLY A 58 -10.14 3.72 15.06
C GLY A 58 -10.75 2.39 15.51
N LYS A 59 -11.57 1.77 14.66
CA LYS A 59 -12.16 0.45 14.82
C LYS A 59 -12.01 -0.31 13.51
N LEU A 60 -11.97 -1.62 13.57
CA LEU A 60 -11.99 -2.47 12.38
C LEU A 60 -13.33 -2.26 11.66
N GLU A 61 -13.26 -1.97 10.37
CA GLU A 61 -14.42 -1.80 9.51
C GLU A 61 -14.49 -2.98 8.53
N ASP A 62 -15.71 -3.38 8.13
CA ASP A 62 -15.91 -4.59 7.32
C ASP A 62 -15.17 -4.53 5.97
N TRP A 63 -15.06 -3.34 5.36
CA TRP A 63 -14.33 -3.11 4.12
C TRP A 63 -12.82 -3.31 4.22
N MET A 64 -12.26 -3.43 5.44
CA MET A 64 -10.82 -3.66 5.64
C MET A 64 -10.42 -5.13 5.44
N GLY A 65 -11.39 -6.06 5.45
CA GLY A 65 -11.15 -7.50 5.34
C GLY A 65 -11.32 -8.04 3.93
N ILE A 66 -10.92 -9.31 3.75
CA ILE A 66 -11.24 -10.09 2.55
C ILE A 66 -12.48 -10.91 2.88
N GLU A 67 -13.64 -10.50 2.39
CA GLU A 67 -14.92 -11.16 2.66
C GLU A 67 -15.10 -12.50 1.92
N THR A 68 -14.24 -12.78 0.94
CA THR A 68 -14.37 -13.95 0.05
C THR A 68 -13.89 -15.26 0.67
N PHE A 69 -13.09 -15.21 1.73
CA PHE A 69 -12.57 -16.42 2.37
C PHE A 69 -13.65 -17.11 3.21
N GLN A 70 -13.80 -18.41 2.97
CA GLN A 70 -14.75 -19.29 3.64
C GLN A 70 -14.09 -20.11 4.75
N ASP A 71 -12.77 -20.31 4.70
CA ASP A 71 -12.01 -21.06 5.71
C ASP A 71 -10.73 -20.33 6.12
N LYS A 72 -10.29 -20.56 7.37
CA LYS A 72 -9.04 -19.99 7.92
C LYS A 72 -7.82 -20.40 7.09
N MET A 73 -7.85 -21.60 6.50
CA MET A 73 -6.78 -22.13 5.66
C MET A 73 -6.51 -21.27 4.43
N GLU A 74 -7.54 -20.66 3.83
CA GLU A 74 -7.37 -19.79 2.66
C GLU A 74 -6.59 -18.51 3.03
N TYR A 75 -6.89 -17.94 4.20
CA TYR A 75 -6.12 -16.82 4.73
C TYR A 75 -4.68 -17.23 5.06
N SER A 76 -4.47 -18.43 5.63
CA SER A 76 -3.12 -18.98 5.85
C SER A 76 -2.33 -19.12 4.55
N PHE A 77 -2.95 -19.64 3.49
CA PHE A 77 -2.31 -19.73 2.17
C PHE A 77 -1.97 -18.36 1.60
N LEU A 78 -2.83 -17.35 1.75
CA LEU A 78 -2.51 -15.98 1.35
C LEU A 78 -1.27 -15.47 2.09
N CYS A 79 -1.18 -15.68 3.42
CA CYS A 79 -0.01 -15.27 4.18
C CYS A 79 1.27 -15.99 3.71
N ILE A 80 1.21 -17.29 3.44
CA ILE A 80 2.37 -18.05 2.94
C ILE A 80 2.78 -17.56 1.55
N LEU A 81 1.81 -17.30 0.66
CA LEU A 81 2.08 -16.71 -0.65
C LEU A 81 2.76 -15.33 -0.51
N LEU A 82 2.30 -14.48 0.40
CA LEU A 82 2.92 -13.17 0.62
C LEU A 82 4.36 -13.30 1.15
N MET A 83 4.62 -14.24 2.05
CA MET A 83 6.00 -14.53 2.52
C MET A 83 6.88 -15.04 1.38
N PHE A 84 6.38 -15.94 0.53
CA PHE A 84 7.10 -16.42 -0.64
C PHE A 84 7.42 -15.28 -1.64
N LEU A 85 6.47 -14.37 -1.86
CA LEU A 85 6.63 -13.24 -2.78
C LEU A 85 7.52 -12.12 -2.22
N GLU A 86 7.77 -12.08 -0.91
CA GLU A 86 8.61 -11.05 -0.29
C GLU A 86 10.04 -11.07 -0.85
N ASP A 87 10.56 -12.26 -1.16
CA ASP A 87 11.90 -12.44 -1.73
C ASP A 87 11.96 -12.21 -3.25
N LYS A 88 10.83 -11.97 -3.91
CA LYS A 88 10.71 -11.87 -5.37
C LYS A 88 10.74 -10.40 -5.85
N GLY A 89 11.39 -10.16 -6.98
CA GLY A 89 11.39 -8.85 -7.65
C GLY A 89 10.02 -8.46 -8.27
N LYS A 90 9.82 -7.16 -8.56
CA LYS A 90 8.55 -6.54 -9.06
C LYS A 90 7.94 -7.21 -10.31
N GLU A 91 8.69 -8.01 -11.06
CA GLU A 91 8.21 -8.74 -12.26
C GLU A 91 8.89 -10.12 -12.37
N GLU A 92 9.42 -10.62 -11.26
CA GLU A 92 10.09 -11.91 -11.24
C GLU A 92 9.05 -13.02 -11.45
N GLN A 93 9.26 -13.82 -12.48
CA GLN A 93 8.45 -15.00 -12.72
C GLN A 93 8.90 -16.12 -11.79
N PHE A 94 7.95 -16.88 -11.29
CA PHE A 94 8.19 -18.08 -10.50
C PHE A 94 7.31 -19.22 -11.01
N LEU A 95 7.75 -20.45 -10.79
CA LEU A 95 6.94 -21.61 -11.12
C LEU A 95 6.02 -21.92 -9.94
N LEU A 96 4.80 -22.40 -10.23
CA LEU A 96 3.89 -22.81 -9.16
C LEU A 96 4.48 -23.94 -8.30
N SER A 97 5.36 -24.77 -8.88
CA SER A 97 6.10 -25.80 -8.14
C SER A 97 7.00 -25.23 -7.05
N GLU A 98 7.63 -24.08 -7.28
CA GLU A 98 8.49 -23.42 -6.29
C GLU A 98 7.66 -22.95 -5.08
N LEU A 99 6.43 -22.47 -5.31
CA LEU A 99 5.50 -22.12 -4.23
C LEU A 99 5.05 -23.36 -3.46
N THR A 100 4.74 -24.47 -4.15
CA THR A 100 4.34 -25.70 -3.46
C THR A 100 5.46 -26.27 -2.62
N GLU A 101 6.71 -26.24 -3.11
CA GLU A 101 7.90 -26.65 -2.36
C GLU A 101 8.17 -25.75 -1.15
N TYR A 102 7.82 -24.46 -1.23
CA TYR A 102 7.95 -23.53 -0.10
C TYR A 102 6.91 -23.78 1.01
N ILE A 103 5.75 -24.34 0.66
CA ILE A 103 4.66 -24.64 1.60
C ILE A 103 4.92 -25.94 2.40
N GLU A 104 5.64 -26.91 1.82
CA GLU A 104 5.99 -28.20 2.45
C GLU A 104 6.96 -28.06 3.63
#